data_AF-A0A914DBI2-F1
#
_entry.id   AF-A0A914DBI2-F1
#
_cell.length_a   1.000
_cell.length_b   1.000
_cell.length_c   1.000
_cell.angle_alpha   90.00
_cell.angle_beta   90.00
_cell.angle_gamma   90.00
#
_symmetry.space_group_name_H-M   'P 1'
#
loop_
_entity.id
_entity.type
_entity.pdbx_description
1 polymer ?
#
loop_
_entity_poly.entity_id
_entity_poly.type
_entity_poly.pdbx_seq_one_letter_code
_entity_poly.pdbx_strand_id
1 'polypeptide(L)'
;MAENRTPVYRITEKSAFKNAPPHILRELAINKEQFEEGEWEVTLTPTKMAPFLRYCADRRLRTYAWNKWVTIAGWASDSMTFCNGTRIDGIVNQSYMYAKNLGFKNVADHQFCNKMAGSAD
;
A
#
# COMPACT_ATOMS: atom_id res chain seq x y z
N MET A 1 2.33 20.71 8.91
CA MET A 1 2.84 19.55 8.17
C MET A 1 1.76 19.15 7.17
N ALA A 2 1.80 19.67 5.94
CA ALA A 2 0.87 19.24 4.92
C ALA A 2 1.25 17.81 4.53
N GLU A 3 0.38 16.84 4.81
CA GLU A 3 0.56 15.49 4.30
C GLU A 3 0.59 15.60 2.77
N ASN A 4 1.73 15.27 2.15
CA ASN A 4 1.85 15.08 0.71
C ASN A 4 1.00 13.86 0.30
N ARG A 5 -0.32 14.01 0.34
CA ARG A 5 -1.27 13.06 -0.22
C ARG A 5 -1.31 13.33 -1.71
N THR A 6 -0.45 12.66 -2.47
CA THR A 6 -0.58 12.67 -3.91
C THR A 6 -1.74 11.74 -4.28
N PRO A 7 -2.90 12.27 -4.72
CA PRO A 7 -3.98 11.40 -5.18
C PRO A 7 -3.51 10.63 -6.41
N VAL A 8 -3.86 9.35 -6.46
CA VAL A 8 -3.61 8.52 -7.66
C VAL A 8 -4.53 8.97 -8.78
N TYR A 9 -5.79 9.26 -8.42
CA TYR A 9 -6.82 9.60 -9.37
C TYR A 9 -7.99 10.31 -8.67
N ARG A 10 -8.62 11.24 -9.38
CA ARG A 10 -9.90 11.84 -9.01
C ARG A 10 -10.96 11.39 -10.00
N ILE A 11 -12.10 10.95 -9.48
CA ILE A 11 -13.22 10.45 -10.25
C ILE A 11 -14.39 11.39 -10.00
N THR A 12 -14.89 11.98 -11.07
CA THR A 12 -16.05 12.89 -11.05
C THR A 12 -17.34 12.15 -11.42
N GLU A 13 -17.24 11.06 -12.19
CA GLU A 13 -18.41 10.34 -12.67
C GLU A 13 -18.78 9.16 -11.75
N LYS A 14 -20.00 9.17 -11.21
CA LYS A 14 -20.57 8.07 -10.41
C LYS A 14 -20.64 6.76 -11.19
N SER A 15 -20.79 6.85 -12.52
CA SER A 15 -20.82 5.71 -13.45
C SER A 15 -19.59 4.80 -13.33
N ALA A 16 -18.45 5.37 -12.89
CA ALA A 16 -17.22 4.62 -12.68
C ALA A 16 -17.35 3.59 -11.54
N PHE A 17 -18.31 3.73 -10.63
CA PHE A 17 -18.54 2.83 -9.49
C PHE A 17 -19.85 2.06 -9.67
N LYS A 18 -19.76 0.84 -10.23
CA LYS A 18 -20.96 0.02 -10.48
C LYS A 18 -21.33 -0.78 -9.24
N ASN A 19 -22.54 -0.57 -8.72
CA ASN A 19 -23.09 -1.27 -7.55
C ASN A 19 -22.27 -1.10 -6.27
N ALA A 20 -21.57 0.03 -6.11
CA ALA A 20 -20.84 0.33 -4.89
C ALA A 20 -21.83 0.64 -3.74
N PRO A 21 -21.70 -0.02 -2.58
CA PRO A 21 -22.49 0.33 -1.40
C PRO A 21 -22.23 1.79 -0.97
N PRO A 22 -23.23 2.48 -0.37
CA PRO A 22 -23.09 3.89 0.05
C PRO A 22 -21.90 4.15 0.99
N HIS A 23 -21.60 3.20 1.89
CA HIS A 23 -20.48 3.33 2.83
C HIS A 23 -19.12 3.38 2.12
N ILE A 24 -18.98 2.69 0.98
CA ILE A 24 -17.76 2.69 0.18
C ILE A 24 -17.60 4.00 -0.56
N LEU A 25 -18.69 4.51 -1.17
CA LEU A 25 -18.69 5.82 -1.81
C LEU A 25 -18.31 6.92 -0.81
N ARG A 26 -18.82 6.84 0.42
CA ARG A 26 -18.46 7.77 1.50
C ARG A 26 -16.99 7.67 1.94
N GLU A 27 -16.39 6.49 1.86
CA GLU A 27 -14.97 6.29 2.20
C GLU A 27 -14.04 6.86 1.11
N LEU A 28 -14.46 6.78 -0.15
CA LEU A 28 -13.73 7.29 -1.30
C LEU A 28 -13.97 8.78 -1.55
N ALA A 29 -15.10 9.33 -1.10
CA ALA A 29 -15.48 10.71 -1.34
C ALA A 29 -14.47 11.69 -0.72
N ILE A 30 -14.16 12.77 -1.45
CA ILE A 30 -13.40 13.89 -0.91
C ILE A 30 -14.22 14.57 0.19
N ASN A 31 -15.49 14.87 -0.11
CA ASN A 31 -16.46 15.36 0.87
C ASN A 31 -17.39 14.23 1.31
N LYS A 32 -17.30 13.83 2.58
CA LYS A 32 -18.12 12.74 3.15
C LYS A 32 -19.61 13.09 3.24
N GLU A 33 -19.95 14.38 3.27
CA GLU A 33 -21.35 14.84 3.32
C GLU A 33 -22.02 14.78 1.95
N GLN A 34 -21.24 14.92 0.88
CA GLN A 34 -21.69 14.88 -0.51
C GLN A 34 -21.16 13.65 -1.25
N PHE A 35 -21.25 12.47 -0.63
CA PHE A 35 -20.66 11.25 -1.18
C PHE A 35 -21.39 10.65 -2.40
N GLU A 36 -22.62 11.11 -2.68
CA GLU A 36 -23.45 10.58 -3.77
C GLU A 36 -23.28 11.30 -5.10
N GLU A 37 -22.88 12.57 -5.05
CA GLU A 37 -22.75 13.48 -6.21
C GLU A 37 -21.36 14.13 -6.27
N GLY A 38 -20.57 14.03 -5.21
CA GLY A 38 -19.25 14.64 -5.10
C GLY A 38 -18.14 13.80 -5.71
N GLU A 39 -16.99 14.43 -5.85
CA GLU A 39 -15.79 13.78 -6.37
C GLU A 39 -15.26 12.71 -5.40
N TRP A 40 -14.78 11.61 -5.97
CA TRP A 40 -14.10 10.53 -5.25
C TRP A 40 -12.60 10.58 -5.51
N GLU A 41 -11.81 10.45 -4.46
CA GLU A 41 -10.35 10.46 -4.52
C GLU A 41 -9.77 9.12 -4.08
N VAL A 42 -9.00 8.53 -4.98
CA VAL A 42 -8.29 7.28 -4.73
C VAL A 42 -6.87 7.61 -4.29
N THR A 43 -6.57 7.30 -3.03
CA THR A 43 -5.21 7.38 -2.47
C THR A 43 -4.58 6.00 -2.42
N LEU A 44 -3.25 5.95 -2.43
CA LEU A 44 -2.46 4.74 -2.19
C LEU A 44 -2.52 4.36 -0.70
N THR A 45 -3.70 3.97 -0.23
CA THR A 45 -3.89 3.39 1.11
C THR A 45 -4.73 2.13 0.98
N PRO A 46 -4.51 1.09 1.80
CA PRO A 46 -5.29 -0.15 1.69
C PRO A 46 -6.80 0.08 1.81
N THR A 47 -7.19 1.02 2.68
CA THR A 47 -8.57 1.45 2.93
C THR A 47 -9.27 1.97 1.69
N LYS A 48 -8.59 2.76 0.85
CA LYS A 48 -9.18 3.31 -0.38
C LYS A 48 -8.93 2.43 -1.61
N MET A 49 -7.75 1.80 -1.70
CA MET A 49 -7.37 0.98 -2.85
C MET A 49 -8.21 -0.30 -2.98
N ALA A 50 -8.43 -1.02 -1.87
CA ALA A 50 -9.21 -2.26 -1.91
C ALA A 50 -10.65 -2.05 -2.42
N PRO A 51 -11.44 -1.09 -1.91
CA PRO A 51 -12.77 -0.85 -2.46
C PRO A 51 -12.73 -0.28 -3.87
N PHE A 52 -11.76 0.58 -4.19
CA PHE A 52 -11.60 1.10 -5.55
C PHE A 52 -11.43 -0.03 -6.57
N LEU A 53 -10.51 -0.97 -6.30
CA LEU A 53 -10.26 -2.12 -7.17
C LEU A 53 -11.47 -3.07 -7.27
N ARG A 54 -12.30 -3.15 -6.22
CA ARG A 54 -13.49 -4.01 -6.19
C ARG A 54 -14.67 -3.43 -6.98
N TYR A 55 -14.93 -2.12 -6.85
CA TYR A 55 -16.17 -1.51 -7.35
C TYR A 55 -15.98 -0.61 -8.58
N CYS A 56 -14.74 -0.25 -8.93
CA CYS A 56 -14.50 0.49 -10.15
C CYS A 56 -14.85 -0.38 -11.37
N ALA A 57 -15.71 0.11 -12.27
CA ALA A 57 -16.14 -0.58 -13.47
C ALA A 57 -15.11 -0.49 -14.61
N ASP A 58 -14.33 0.60 -14.66
CA ASP A 58 -13.30 0.78 -15.68
C ASP A 58 -12.06 -0.06 -15.39
N ARG A 59 -11.71 -0.98 -16.29
CA ARG A 59 -10.52 -1.83 -16.18
C ARG A 59 -9.23 -1.04 -16.30
N ARG A 60 -9.21 0.02 -17.13
CA ARG A 60 -8.02 0.84 -17.35
C ARG A 60 -7.64 1.56 -16.08
N LEU A 61 -8.61 2.18 -15.40
CA LEU A 61 -8.39 2.84 -14.11
C LEU A 61 -7.94 1.85 -13.03
N ARG A 62 -8.55 0.66 -12.95
CA ARG A 62 -8.09 -0.39 -12.01
C ARG A 62 -6.65 -0.82 -12.27
N THR A 63 -6.29 -1.03 -13.53
CA THR A 63 -4.94 -1.47 -13.91
C THR A 63 -3.92 -0.38 -13.58
N TYR A 64 -4.24 0.87 -13.90
CA TYR A 64 -3.38 2.01 -13.58
C TYR A 64 -3.15 2.14 -12.07
N ALA A 65 -4.22 2.11 -11.28
CA ALA A 65 -4.12 2.23 -9.82
C ALA A 65 -3.39 1.02 -9.21
N TRP A 66 -3.64 -0.20 -9.70
CA TRP A 66 -2.93 -1.40 -9.27
C TRP A 66 -1.43 -1.26 -9.53
N ASN A 67 -1.03 -0.87 -10.74
CA ASN A 67 0.37 -0.69 -11.09
C ASN A 67 1.03 0.32 -10.16
N LYS A 68 0.41 1.51 -9.98
CA LYS A 68 0.93 2.52 -9.05
C LYS A 68 1.01 2.00 -7.60
N TRP A 69 0.08 1.13 -7.17
CA TRP A 69 0.07 0.52 -5.82
C TRP A 69 1.18 -0.52 -5.61
N VAL A 70 1.43 -1.39 -6.57
CA VAL A 70 2.46 -2.43 -6.43
C VAL A 70 3.88 -1.90 -6.67
N THR A 71 4.02 -0.77 -7.36
CA THR A 71 5.34 -0.15 -7.61
C THR A 71 5.71 0.91 -6.58
N ILE A 72 4.94 1.11 -5.52
CA ILE A 72 5.26 2.07 -4.45
C ILE A 72 6.64 1.77 -3.89
N ALA A 73 7.48 2.81 -3.76
CA ALA A 73 8.86 2.72 -3.29
C ALA A 73 9.73 1.71 -4.09
N GLY A 74 9.27 1.29 -5.27
CA GLY A 74 10.04 0.48 -6.19
C GLY A 74 10.90 1.32 -7.14
N TRP A 75 11.72 0.63 -7.91
CA TRP A 75 12.58 1.21 -8.95
C TRP A 75 11.81 1.91 -10.07
N ALA A 76 10.56 1.51 -10.30
CA ALA A 76 9.68 2.07 -11.32
C ALA A 76 8.87 3.29 -10.82
N SER A 77 9.09 3.74 -9.59
CA SER A 77 8.44 4.97 -9.09
C SER A 77 9.12 6.21 -9.66
N ASP A 78 8.35 7.29 -9.88
CA ASP A 78 8.79 8.52 -10.57
C ASP A 78 9.96 9.25 -9.85
N SER A 79 10.38 8.78 -8.67
CA SER A 79 11.53 9.31 -7.94
C SER A 79 12.34 8.19 -7.30
N MET A 80 13.51 7.93 -7.88
CA MET A 80 14.52 6.98 -7.38
C MET A 80 14.90 7.26 -5.90
N THR A 81 14.75 8.50 -5.43
CA THR A 81 15.00 8.92 -4.04
C THR A 81 14.14 8.14 -3.01
N PHE A 82 12.91 7.78 -3.38
CA PHE A 82 11.99 7.04 -2.52
C PHE A 82 12.10 5.51 -2.68
N CYS A 83 13.01 5.02 -3.52
CA CYS A 83 13.23 3.59 -3.65
C CYS A 83 13.76 3.00 -2.34
N ASN A 84 13.16 1.87 -1.91
CA ASN A 84 13.57 1.17 -0.70
C ASN A 84 14.37 -0.12 -0.96
N GLY A 85 14.51 -0.55 -2.22
CA GLY A 85 15.15 -1.84 -2.56
C GLY A 85 16.54 -2.01 -1.94
N THR A 86 17.47 -1.08 -2.24
CA THR A 86 18.83 -1.12 -1.68
C THR A 86 18.89 -0.97 -0.16
N ARG A 87 17.93 -0.22 0.42
CA ARG A 87 17.82 -0.04 1.87
C ARG A 87 17.39 -1.34 2.55
N ILE A 88 16.43 -2.06 1.98
CA ILE A 88 15.97 -3.36 2.45
C ILE A 88 17.11 -4.38 2.36
N ASP A 89 17.84 -4.42 1.25
CA ASP A 89 18.99 -5.32 1.08
C ASP A 89 20.05 -5.09 2.17
N GLY A 90 20.33 -3.82 2.49
CA GLY A 90 21.22 -3.45 3.59
C GLY A 90 20.74 -3.96 4.95
N ILE A 91 19.44 -3.79 5.27
CA ILE A 91 18.83 -4.27 6.52
C ILE A 91 18.90 -5.80 6.62
N VAL A 92 18.57 -6.51 5.53
CA VAL A 92 18.60 -7.97 5.48
C VAL A 92 20.03 -8.48 5.70
N ASN A 93 21.01 -7.91 5.02
CA ASN A 93 22.42 -8.29 5.18
C ASN A 93 22.93 -8.01 6.61
N GLN A 94 22.62 -6.83 7.17
CA GLN A 94 23.03 -6.49 8.53
C GLN A 94 22.39 -7.42 9.57
N SER A 95 21.10 -7.74 9.40
CA SER A 95 20.39 -8.68 10.28
C SER A 95 21.00 -10.08 10.23
N TYR A 96 21.37 -10.53 9.03
CA TYR A 96 22.06 -11.81 8.83
C TYR A 96 23.42 -11.85 9.53
N MET A 97 24.25 -10.82 9.33
CA MET A 97 25.58 -10.74 9.97
C MET A 97 25.46 -10.69 11.50
N TYR A 98 24.48 -9.95 12.02
CA TYR A 98 24.24 -9.86 13.46
C TYR A 98 23.87 -11.23 14.06
N ALA A 99 22.92 -11.94 13.45
CA ALA A 99 22.52 -13.28 13.89
C ALA A 99 23.68 -14.28 13.84
N LYS A 100 24.46 -14.26 12.75
CA LYS A 100 25.64 -15.12 12.57
C LYS A 100 26.71 -14.88 13.63
N ASN A 101 26.99 -13.60 13.95
CA ASN A 101 27.97 -13.24 14.96
C ASN A 101 27.58 -13.70 16.38
N LEU A 102 26.28 -13.81 16.65
CA LEU A 102 25.73 -14.34 17.89
C LEU A 102 25.60 -15.87 17.90
N GLY A 103 25.97 -16.55 16.81
CA GLY A 103 25.94 -18.02 16.71
C GLY A 103 24.59 -18.61 16.31
N PHE A 104 23.62 -17.81 15.89
CA PHE A 104 22.34 -18.31 15.38
C PHE A 104 22.48 -18.81 13.94
N LYS A 105 21.70 -19.83 13.57
CA LYS A 105 21.69 -20.43 12.23
C LYS A 105 21.08 -19.49 11.18
N ASN A 106 20.05 -18.74 11.56
CA ASN A 106 19.38 -17.79 10.67
C ASN A 106 18.79 -16.62 11.48
N VAL A 107 18.29 -15.61 10.78
CA VAL A 107 17.70 -14.40 11.39
C VAL A 107 16.41 -14.72 12.15
N ALA A 108 15.62 -15.69 11.70
CA ALA A 108 14.38 -16.07 12.36
C ALA A 108 14.66 -16.67 13.75
N ASP A 109 15.59 -17.61 13.88
CA ASP A 109 15.97 -18.24 15.16
C ASP A 109 16.43 -17.17 16.17
N HIS A 110 17.23 -16.20 15.72
CA HIS A 110 17.64 -15.06 16.51
C HIS A 110 16.45 -14.19 16.98
N GLN A 111 15.41 -14.05 16.16
CA GLN A 111 14.21 -13.27 16.52
C GLN A 111 13.25 -14.06 17.42
N PHE A 112 13.19 -15.38 17.26
CA PHE A 112 12.28 -16.25 18.00
C PHE A 112 12.79 -16.65 19.38
N CYS A 113 14.09 -16.57 19.64
CA CYS A 113 14.67 -16.92 20.95
C CYS A 113 14.06 -16.11 22.11
N ASN A 114 13.56 -14.90 21.84
CA ASN A 114 12.91 -14.02 22.82
C ASN A 114 11.39 -13.92 22.64
N LYS A 115 10.77 -14.80 21.84
CA LYS A 115 9.33 -14.82 21.57
C LYS A 115 8.70 -16.10 22.10
N MET A 116 7.43 -16.01 22.46
CA MET A 116 6.64 -17.14 22.98
C MET A 116 6.51 -18.31 22.00
N ALA A 117 6.71 -18.07 20.69
CA ALA A 117 6.68 -19.13 19.68
C ALA A 117 7.89 -20.08 19.78
N GLY A 118 9.01 -19.65 20.37
CA GLY A 118 10.20 -20.47 20.65
C GLY A 118 11.03 -20.88 19.43
N SER A 119 10.42 -21.14 18.28
CA SER A 119 11.08 -21.53 17.01
C SER A 119 10.33 -20.97 15.80
N ALA A 120 10.99 -21.00 14.64
CA ALA A 120 10.40 -20.65 13.34
C ALA A 120 9.64 -21.82 12.67
N ASP A 121 9.87 -23.05 13.14
CA ASP A 121 9.26 -24.30 12.66
C ASP A 121 7.89 -24.59 13.30
#